data_AF-A0A0D2A779-F1
#
_entry.id   AF-A0A0D2A779-F1
#
_cell.length_a   1.000
_cell.length_b   1.000
_cell.length_c   1.000
_cell.angle_alpha   90.00
_cell.angle_beta   90.00
_cell.angle_gamma   90.00
#
_symmetry.space_group_name_H-M   'P 1'
#
loop_
_entity.id
_entity.type
_entity.pdbx_description
1 polymer ?
#
loop_
_entity_poly.entity_id
_entity_poly.type
_entity_poly.pdbx_seq_one_letter_code
_entity_poly.pdbx_strand_id
1 'polypeptide(L)'
;VSHRLNFLNTVWPESKISPDNVVVDFVFIHDLDPRNNSEHAQATWTGNEHFWPQEFLPKSLDDNIRVLIYGYNSISANKVSTHADNFLLCLEIERTECPTRPMVFICHGFGGLIVKQALIKSRMADYFSAILNSTIGLVFFETHNNASKYTSRARKKLADMGALSVNDNFETIDLSIPIISLKNTCKFDSMDSLGYKTVISHIERMMKGISEVARADSIAKEGQ
;
A
#
# COMPACT_ATOMS: atom_id res chain seq x y z
N VAL A 1 16.84 11.24 -19.87
CA VAL A 1 16.40 9.91 -19.40
C VAL A 1 14.93 10.03 -19.03
N SER A 2 14.06 9.26 -19.69
CA SER A 2 12.62 9.30 -19.47
C SER A 2 12.32 8.93 -18.02
N HIS A 3 11.93 9.92 -17.21
CA HIS A 3 11.41 9.67 -15.88
C HIS A 3 10.05 9.02 -16.10
N ARG A 4 9.93 7.70 -15.91
CA ARG A 4 8.62 7.05 -15.93
C ARG A 4 7.77 7.74 -14.86
N LEU A 5 6.73 8.45 -15.30
CA LEU A 5 5.85 9.24 -14.42
C LEU A 5 5.14 8.39 -13.37
N ASN A 6 4.93 7.11 -13.67
CA ASN A 6 4.46 6.10 -12.72
C ASN A 6 5.36 4.85 -12.82
N PHE A 7 5.69 4.24 -11.69
CA PHE A 7 6.47 3.00 -11.63
C PHE A 7 6.09 2.18 -10.41
N LEU A 8 6.31 0.86 -10.50
CA LEU A 8 6.28 -0.05 -9.36
C LEU A 8 7.58 -0.85 -9.39
N ASN A 9 8.42 -0.67 -8.37
CA ASN A 9 9.74 -1.30 -8.33
C ASN A 9 9.85 -2.21 -7.10
N THR A 10 10.44 -3.39 -7.30
CA THR A 10 10.90 -4.24 -6.20
C THR A 10 12.14 -3.61 -5.55
N VAL A 11 12.08 -3.37 -4.23
CA VAL A 11 13.21 -2.87 -3.41
C VAL A 11 13.75 -3.92 -2.44
N TRP A 12 12.97 -4.97 -2.18
CA TRP A 12 13.43 -6.16 -1.47
C TRP A 12 12.75 -7.40 -2.06
N PRO A 13 13.45 -8.53 -2.25
CA PRO A 13 14.87 -8.75 -1.97
C PRO A 13 15.81 -8.06 -2.98
N GLU A 14 17.04 -7.73 -2.56
CA GLU A 14 18.06 -7.11 -3.44
C GLU A 14 18.56 -8.06 -4.53
N SER A 15 18.49 -9.37 -4.29
CA SER A 15 18.79 -10.42 -5.26
C SER A 15 17.57 -11.29 -5.49
N LYS A 16 17.53 -12.02 -6.62
CA LYS A 16 16.44 -12.94 -6.95
C LYS A 16 16.42 -14.11 -5.96
N ILE A 17 15.77 -13.93 -4.81
CA ILE A 17 15.13 -15.06 -4.13
C ILE A 17 14.16 -15.66 -5.15
N SER A 18 14.08 -16.99 -5.24
CA SER A 18 13.08 -17.62 -6.08
C SER A 18 11.71 -17.01 -5.74
N PRO A 19 10.91 -16.57 -6.74
CA PRO A 19 9.56 -16.11 -6.50
C PRO A 19 8.75 -17.07 -5.62
N ASP A 20 9.06 -18.36 -5.66
CA ASP A 20 8.39 -19.42 -4.90
C ASP A 20 8.61 -19.34 -3.38
N ASN A 21 9.70 -18.69 -2.94
CA ASN A 21 9.98 -18.54 -1.49
C ASN A 21 9.35 -17.28 -0.91
N VAL A 22 8.84 -16.37 -1.75
CA VAL A 22 8.17 -15.15 -1.29
C VAL A 22 6.72 -15.46 -0.98
N VAL A 23 6.32 -15.27 0.28
CA VAL A 23 4.97 -15.61 0.75
C VAL A 23 4.01 -14.43 0.78
N VAL A 24 4.53 -13.18 0.79
CA VAL A 24 3.71 -11.97 0.83
C VAL A 24 4.42 -10.78 0.18
N ASP A 25 3.64 -9.94 -0.51
CA ASP A 25 4.09 -8.64 -1.00
C ASP A 25 3.68 -7.51 -0.03
N PHE A 26 4.61 -6.63 0.30
CA PHE A 26 4.32 -5.35 0.94
C PHE A 26 4.46 -4.24 -0.09
N VAL A 27 3.36 -3.58 -0.41
CA VAL A 27 3.33 -2.55 -1.46
C VAL A 27 3.15 -1.19 -0.82
N PHE A 28 4.14 -0.32 -0.99
CA PHE A 28 4.21 0.99 -0.39
C PHE A 28 3.80 2.08 -1.38
N ILE A 29 2.93 2.99 -0.94
CA ILE A 29 2.41 4.09 -1.78
C ILE A 29 2.51 5.42 -1.03
N HIS A 30 3.26 6.36 -1.59
CA HIS A 30 3.53 7.67 -0.99
C HIS A 30 2.34 8.65 -1.04
N ASP A 31 2.38 9.68 -0.21
CA ASP A 31 1.45 10.83 -0.25
C ASP A 31 1.86 11.85 -1.33
N LEU A 32 1.10 12.93 -1.47
CA LEU A 32 1.39 14.00 -2.40
C LEU A 32 2.75 14.66 -2.14
N ASP A 33 3.50 14.87 -3.21
CA ASP A 33 4.70 15.70 -3.22
C ASP A 33 4.41 17.10 -3.78
N PRO A 34 4.22 18.12 -2.94
CA PRO A 34 4.12 19.49 -3.45
C PRO A 34 5.46 20.05 -3.93
N ARG A 35 6.60 19.36 -3.73
CA ARG A 35 7.96 19.86 -4.01
C ARG A 35 8.60 19.28 -5.27
N ASN A 36 7.94 18.32 -5.94
CA ASN A 36 8.41 17.66 -7.17
C ASN A 36 9.81 17.02 -7.06
N ASN A 37 10.08 16.39 -5.94
CA ASN A 37 11.25 15.57 -5.72
C ASN A 37 11.10 14.24 -6.48
N SER A 38 12.04 13.97 -7.40
CA SER A 38 12.12 12.71 -8.15
C SER A 38 12.28 11.47 -7.26
N GLU A 39 12.74 11.64 -6.03
CA GLU A 39 12.94 10.57 -5.05
C GLU A 39 11.80 10.47 -4.02
N HIS A 40 10.71 11.23 -4.17
CA HIS A 40 9.67 11.35 -3.15
C HIS A 40 9.05 10.01 -2.74
N ALA A 41 8.91 9.09 -3.69
CA ALA A 41 8.41 7.74 -3.43
C ALA A 41 9.24 7.00 -2.37
N GLN A 42 10.56 7.17 -2.39
CA GLN A 42 11.48 6.61 -1.39
C GLN A 42 11.60 7.54 -0.16
N ALA A 43 11.73 8.84 -0.39
CA ALA A 43 11.93 9.84 0.67
C ALA A 43 10.75 9.92 1.65
N THR A 44 9.53 9.56 1.23
CA THR A 44 8.34 9.46 2.10
C THR A 44 8.57 8.47 3.24
N TRP A 45 9.29 7.38 2.97
CA TRP A 45 9.58 6.31 3.90
C TRP A 45 11.00 6.35 4.45
N THR A 46 11.72 7.44 4.23
CA THR A 46 13.11 7.60 4.69
C THR A 46 13.16 8.52 5.92
N GLY A 47 13.68 7.99 7.02
CA GLY A 47 13.93 8.71 8.27
C GLY A 47 15.42 8.72 8.59
N ASN A 48 16.01 9.90 8.78
CA ASN A 48 17.43 10.09 9.06
C ASN A 48 18.36 9.21 8.19
N GLU A 49 18.16 9.27 6.87
CA GLU A 49 18.88 8.49 5.84
C GLU A 49 18.57 6.99 5.80
N HIS A 50 17.74 6.47 6.70
CA HIS A 50 17.30 5.07 6.69
C HIS A 50 16.00 4.87 5.94
N PHE A 51 16.07 4.09 4.86
CA PHE A 51 14.91 3.65 4.09
C PHE A 51 14.37 2.34 4.68
N TRP A 52 13.56 2.49 5.73
CA TRP A 52 13.08 1.37 6.54
C TRP A 52 12.31 0.24 5.80
N PRO A 53 11.59 0.50 4.68
CA PRO A 53 10.94 -0.59 3.94
C PRO A 53 11.92 -1.65 3.44
N GLN A 54 13.15 -1.26 3.10
CA GLN A 54 14.21 -2.18 2.69
C GLN A 54 15.11 -2.56 3.87
N GLU A 55 15.52 -1.58 4.69
CA GLU A 55 16.57 -1.81 5.69
C GLU A 55 16.09 -2.54 6.95
N PHE A 56 14.82 -2.32 7.34
CA PHE A 56 14.31 -2.74 8.66
C PHE A 56 13.17 -3.76 8.56
N LEU A 57 12.25 -3.55 7.61
CA LEU A 57 11.04 -4.39 7.49
C LEU A 57 11.37 -5.88 7.26
N PRO A 58 12.28 -6.28 6.34
CA PRO A 58 12.60 -7.68 6.12
C PRO A 58 13.20 -8.35 7.37
N LYS A 59 14.04 -7.62 8.12
CA LYS A 59 14.62 -8.09 9.38
C LYS A 59 13.59 -8.30 10.49
N SER A 60 12.43 -7.65 10.38
CA SER A 60 11.36 -7.72 11.39
C SER A 60 10.28 -8.74 11.07
N LEU A 61 10.07 -9.09 9.80
CA LEU A 61 8.98 -9.95 9.33
C LEU A 61 9.45 -11.24 8.63
N ASP A 62 10.75 -11.56 8.74
CA ASP A 62 11.48 -12.59 8.00
C ASP A 62 11.76 -12.25 6.53
N ASP A 63 12.83 -12.83 5.97
CA ASP A 63 13.34 -12.49 4.63
C ASP A 63 12.46 -12.99 3.46
N ASN A 64 11.41 -13.77 3.73
CA ASN A 64 10.50 -14.37 2.75
C ASN A 64 9.40 -13.42 2.25
N ILE A 65 9.68 -12.11 2.27
CA ILE A 65 8.76 -11.07 1.81
C ILE A 65 9.30 -10.40 0.54
N ARG A 66 8.41 -9.78 -0.24
CA ARG A 66 8.81 -8.86 -1.30
C ARG A 66 8.29 -7.47 -0.95
N VAL A 67 9.13 -6.45 -1.09
CA VAL A 67 8.76 -5.06 -0.85
C VAL A 67 8.76 -4.34 -2.18
N LEU A 68 7.62 -3.74 -2.51
CA LEU A 68 7.39 -2.95 -3.73
C LEU A 68 7.17 -1.48 -3.36
N ILE A 69 7.76 -0.56 -4.10
CA ILE A 69 7.48 0.89 -4.00
C ILE A 69 6.76 1.35 -5.26
N TYR A 70 5.57 1.93 -5.10
CA TYR A 70 4.86 2.62 -6.16
C TYR A 70 5.16 4.12 -6.12
N GLY A 71 5.69 4.64 -7.23
CA GLY A 71 5.83 6.08 -7.47
C GLY A 71 4.82 6.55 -8.51
N TYR A 72 4.22 7.72 -8.28
CA TYR A 72 3.33 8.39 -9.24
C TYR A 72 3.57 9.90 -9.26
N ASN A 73 3.20 10.54 -10.37
CA ASN A 73 3.25 12.00 -10.46
C ASN A 73 2.19 12.63 -9.55
N SER A 74 2.58 12.98 -8.32
CA SER A 74 1.68 13.56 -7.32
C SER A 74 1.31 15.03 -7.55
N ILE A 75 1.88 15.67 -8.57
CA ILE A 75 1.59 17.08 -8.89
C ILE A 75 0.59 17.19 -10.02
N SER A 76 0.35 16.10 -10.76
CA SER A 76 -0.67 16.12 -11.80
C SER A 76 -2.03 16.40 -11.17
N ALA A 77 -2.81 17.28 -11.81
CA ALA A 77 -4.21 17.52 -11.47
C ALA A 77 -5.15 16.37 -11.89
N ASN A 78 -4.61 15.15 -11.91
CA ASN A 78 -5.36 13.96 -12.26
C ASN A 78 -6.25 13.55 -11.10
N LYS A 79 -7.43 13.04 -11.44
CA LYS A 79 -8.36 12.48 -10.46
C LYS A 79 -7.74 11.24 -9.81
N VAL A 80 -8.14 10.96 -8.57
CA VAL A 80 -7.78 9.71 -7.88
C VAL A 80 -8.06 8.48 -8.75
N SER A 81 -9.15 8.47 -9.51
CA SER A 81 -9.49 7.37 -10.43
C SER A 81 -8.43 7.10 -11.49
N THR A 82 -7.85 8.15 -12.07
CA THR A 82 -6.76 8.03 -13.05
C THR A 82 -5.48 7.49 -12.42
N HIS A 83 -5.16 7.93 -11.20
CA HIS A 83 -4.03 7.38 -10.45
C HIS A 83 -4.25 5.89 -10.12
N ALA A 84 -5.48 5.52 -9.77
CA ALA A 84 -5.84 4.13 -9.49
C ALA A 84 -5.73 3.23 -10.73
N ASP A 85 -6.14 3.70 -11.91
CA ASP A 85 -5.99 2.96 -13.17
C ASP A 85 -4.51 2.70 -13.50
N ASN A 86 -3.67 3.73 -13.38
CA ASN A 86 -2.23 3.59 -13.58
C ASN A 86 -1.59 2.63 -12.57
N PHE A 87 -2.02 2.70 -11.31
CA PHE A 87 -1.53 1.83 -10.25
C PHE A 87 -1.89 0.37 -10.51
N LEU A 88 -3.16 0.09 -10.84
CA LEU A 88 -3.63 -1.25 -11.17
C LEU A 88 -2.84 -1.85 -12.34
N LEU A 89 -2.60 -1.07 -13.40
CA LEU A 89 -1.82 -1.54 -14.55
C LEU A 89 -0.38 -1.88 -14.15
N CYS A 90 0.28 -1.03 -13.35
CA CYS A 90 1.64 -1.32 -12.88
C CYS A 90 1.68 -2.57 -12.00
N LEU A 91 0.69 -2.72 -11.13
CA LEU A 91 0.59 -3.84 -10.20
C LEU A 91 0.31 -5.17 -10.91
N GLU A 92 -0.57 -5.17 -11.92
CA GLU A 92 -0.87 -6.34 -12.74
C GLU A 92 0.38 -6.83 -13.51
N ILE A 93 1.13 -5.90 -14.10
CA ILE A 93 2.38 -6.20 -14.82
C ILE A 93 3.42 -6.78 -13.86
N GLU A 94 3.65 -6.16 -12.70
CA GLU A 94 4.67 -6.61 -11.74
C GLU A 94 4.34 -7.96 -11.08
N ARG A 95 3.06 -8.36 -11.12
CA ARG A 95 2.55 -9.58 -10.49
C ARG A 95 2.12 -10.66 -11.47
N THR A 96 2.47 -10.54 -12.75
CA THR A 96 2.10 -11.53 -13.78
C THR A 96 2.54 -12.96 -13.41
N GLU A 97 3.73 -13.13 -12.80
CA GLU A 97 4.25 -14.44 -12.38
C GLU A 97 3.75 -14.89 -10.98
N CYS A 98 3.00 -14.05 -10.28
CA CYS A 98 2.54 -14.31 -8.91
C CYS A 98 1.18 -13.63 -8.61
N PRO A 99 0.16 -13.81 -9.47
CA PRO A 99 -1.06 -13.00 -9.43
C PRO A 99 -1.85 -13.18 -8.12
N THR A 100 -1.74 -14.35 -7.50
CA THR A 100 -2.47 -14.72 -6.28
C THR A 100 -1.67 -14.55 -4.99
N ARG A 101 -0.39 -14.13 -5.04
CA ARG A 101 0.44 -13.99 -3.84
C ARG A 101 -0.19 -12.97 -2.88
N PRO A 102 -0.42 -13.28 -1.59
CA PRO A 102 -0.99 -12.32 -0.65
C PRO A 102 -0.25 -10.98 -0.65
N MET A 103 -0.97 -9.87 -0.48
CA MET A 103 -0.36 -8.55 -0.37
C MET A 103 -0.98 -7.67 0.71
N VAL A 104 -0.13 -6.85 1.30
CA VAL A 104 -0.49 -5.81 2.26
C VAL A 104 -0.10 -4.46 1.68
N PHE A 105 -1.04 -3.52 1.61
CA PHE A 105 -0.74 -2.15 1.18
C PHE A 105 -0.36 -1.28 2.37
N ILE A 106 0.78 -0.61 2.27
CA ILE A 106 1.27 0.38 3.23
C ILE A 106 1.17 1.76 2.57
N CYS A 107 0.19 2.56 2.97
CA CYS A 107 -0.11 3.81 2.27
C CYS A 107 0.02 5.02 3.18
N HIS A 108 0.53 6.12 2.64
CA HIS A 108 0.55 7.42 3.30
C HIS A 108 -0.39 8.40 2.58
N GLY A 109 -1.22 9.13 3.34
CA GLY A 109 -2.09 10.19 2.84
C GLY A 109 -2.89 9.81 1.58
N PHE A 110 -2.66 10.53 0.48
CA PHE A 110 -3.29 10.34 -0.83
C PHE A 110 -3.03 8.97 -1.45
N GLY A 111 -1.88 8.35 -1.16
CA GLY A 111 -1.58 6.99 -1.61
C GLY A 111 -2.65 5.98 -1.20
N GLY A 112 -3.23 6.15 0.00
CA GLY A 112 -4.32 5.29 0.46
C GLY A 112 -5.65 5.54 -0.23
N LEU A 113 -5.87 6.74 -0.80
CA LEU A 113 -7.02 7.00 -1.66
C LEU A 113 -6.89 6.29 -3.01
N ILE A 114 -5.68 6.28 -3.58
CA ILE A 114 -5.38 5.55 -4.82
C ILE A 114 -5.69 4.07 -4.63
N VAL A 115 -5.19 3.45 -3.56
CA VAL A 115 -5.42 2.02 -3.26
C VAL A 115 -6.90 1.72 -3.07
N LYS A 116 -7.65 2.55 -2.34
CA LYS A 116 -9.10 2.34 -2.20
C LYS A 116 -9.80 2.40 -3.55
N GLN A 117 -9.54 3.44 -4.34
CA GLN A 117 -10.18 3.58 -5.63
C GLN A 117 -9.80 2.43 -6.58
N ALA A 118 -8.58 1.91 -6.47
CA ALA A 118 -8.13 0.72 -7.19
C ALA A 118 -8.91 -0.52 -6.77
N LEU A 119 -9.08 -0.77 -5.47
CA LEU A 119 -9.85 -1.92 -4.97
C LEU A 119 -11.34 -1.85 -5.32
N ILE A 120 -11.95 -0.66 -5.36
CA ILE A 120 -13.32 -0.47 -5.89
C ILE A 120 -13.38 -0.91 -7.35
N LYS A 121 -12.44 -0.43 -8.17
CA LYS A 121 -12.37 -0.79 -9.59
C LYS A 121 -12.14 -2.29 -9.78
N SER A 122 -11.27 -2.91 -8.98
CA SER A 122 -11.03 -4.36 -9.00
C SER A 122 -12.25 -5.20 -8.61
N ARG A 123 -13.17 -4.67 -7.81
CA ARG A 123 -14.44 -5.32 -7.50
C ARG A 123 -15.44 -5.23 -8.65
N MET A 124 -15.41 -4.14 -9.41
CA MET A 124 -16.33 -3.89 -10.51
C MET A 124 -15.89 -4.54 -11.84
N ALA A 125 -14.61 -4.85 -11.99
CA ALA A 125 -14.05 -5.40 -13.21
C ALA A 125 -13.29 -6.70 -12.94
N ASP A 126 -13.73 -7.81 -13.54
CA ASP A 126 -13.13 -9.14 -13.36
C ASP A 126 -11.65 -9.19 -13.69
N TYR A 127 -11.18 -8.32 -14.60
CA TYR A 127 -9.79 -8.23 -15.03
C TYR A 127 -8.80 -8.00 -13.88
N PHE A 128 -9.19 -7.27 -12.83
CA PHE A 128 -8.33 -7.01 -11.67
C PHE A 128 -8.77 -7.77 -10.40
N SER A 129 -9.60 -8.81 -10.56
CA SER A 129 -10.11 -9.61 -9.43
C SER A 129 -8.99 -10.28 -8.63
N ALA A 130 -7.89 -10.68 -9.28
CA ALA A 130 -6.72 -11.25 -8.62
C ALA A 130 -6.11 -10.27 -7.60
N ILE A 131 -6.03 -8.98 -7.94
CA ILE A 131 -5.54 -7.93 -7.03
C ILE A 131 -6.45 -7.81 -5.80
N LEU A 132 -7.77 -7.75 -6.00
CA LEU A 132 -8.72 -7.68 -4.89
C LEU A 132 -8.61 -8.92 -3.98
N ASN A 133 -8.63 -10.11 -4.57
CA ASN A 133 -8.66 -11.38 -3.84
C ASN A 133 -7.34 -11.68 -3.10
N SER A 134 -6.22 -11.16 -3.59
CA SER A 134 -4.92 -11.31 -2.94
C SER A 134 -4.60 -10.18 -1.95
N THR A 135 -5.43 -9.13 -1.86
CA THR A 135 -5.26 -8.07 -0.85
C THR A 135 -5.74 -8.57 0.50
N ILE A 136 -4.81 -8.78 1.43
CA ILE A 136 -5.09 -9.37 2.74
C ILE A 136 -5.02 -8.36 3.89
N GLY A 137 -4.52 -7.14 3.65
CA GLY A 137 -4.43 -6.13 4.70
C GLY A 137 -4.13 -4.73 4.19
N LEU A 138 -4.55 -3.72 4.95
CA LEU A 138 -4.28 -2.31 4.69
C LEU A 138 -3.67 -1.65 5.91
N VAL A 139 -2.58 -0.90 5.71
CA VAL A 139 -1.96 -0.04 6.73
C VAL A 139 -1.94 1.38 6.20
N PHE A 140 -2.53 2.28 6.97
CA PHE A 140 -2.71 3.67 6.62
C PHE A 140 -1.96 4.58 7.58
N PHE A 141 -1.04 5.37 7.05
CA PHE A 141 -0.44 6.51 7.73
C PHE A 141 -1.16 7.77 7.28
N GLU A 142 -1.85 8.45 8.20
CA GLU A 142 -2.58 9.70 7.93
C GLU A 142 -3.63 9.61 6.79
N THR A 143 -3.87 8.43 6.21
CA THR A 143 -4.99 8.16 5.31
C THR A 143 -6.23 7.88 6.16
N HIS A 144 -7.27 8.68 5.96
CA HIS A 144 -8.53 8.45 6.65
C HIS A 144 -9.34 7.35 5.97
N ASN A 145 -9.87 6.41 6.76
CA ASN A 145 -10.75 5.32 6.29
C ASN A 145 -11.96 5.80 5.50
N ASN A 146 -12.53 6.92 5.91
CA ASN A 146 -13.55 7.61 5.16
C ASN A 146 -12.97 8.92 4.66
N ALA A 147 -13.05 9.18 3.35
CA ALA A 147 -12.58 10.46 2.85
C ALA A 147 -13.36 11.61 3.50
N SER A 148 -14.61 11.40 3.96
CA SER A 148 -15.41 12.33 4.81
C SER A 148 -14.63 12.88 5.99
N LYS A 149 -13.63 12.15 6.50
CA LYS A 149 -12.82 12.52 7.65
C LYS A 149 -11.49 13.22 7.29
N TYR A 150 -11.14 13.37 6.01
CA TYR A 150 -10.13 14.37 5.64
C TYR A 150 -10.61 15.72 6.14
N THR A 151 -9.76 16.40 6.89
CA THR A 151 -10.04 17.77 7.33
C THR A 151 -10.47 18.61 6.12
N SER A 152 -11.35 19.58 6.33
CA SER A 152 -11.75 20.53 5.28
C SER A 152 -10.54 21.11 4.54
N ARG A 153 -9.39 21.24 5.23
CA ARG A 153 -8.12 21.70 4.68
C ARG A 153 -7.44 20.68 3.75
N ALA A 154 -7.37 19.40 4.11
CA ALA A 154 -6.82 18.36 3.25
C ALA A 154 -7.70 18.13 2.02
N ARG A 155 -9.02 18.11 2.19
CA ARG A 155 -9.97 18.11 1.09
C ARG A 155 -9.84 19.31 0.17
N LYS A 156 -9.78 20.51 0.75
CA LYS A 156 -9.62 21.75 0.00
C LYS A 156 -8.32 21.70 -0.80
N LYS A 157 -7.21 21.28 -0.19
CA LYS A 157 -5.93 21.12 -0.90
C LYS A 157 -6.04 20.15 -2.08
N LEU A 158 -6.72 19.02 -1.88
CA LEU A 158 -6.95 18.03 -2.94
C LEU A 158 -7.89 18.56 -4.05
N ALA A 159 -8.91 19.33 -3.69
CA ALA A 159 -9.82 19.98 -4.64
C ALA A 159 -9.12 21.13 -5.41
N ASP A 160 -8.33 21.96 -4.72
CA ASP A 160 -7.51 23.03 -5.30
C ASP A 160 -6.48 22.46 -6.29
N MET A 161 -6.00 21.23 -6.05
CA MET A 161 -5.13 20.49 -6.97
C MET A 161 -5.89 19.77 -8.10
N GLY A 162 -7.22 19.82 -8.14
CA GLY A 162 -8.04 19.10 -9.13
C GLY A 162 -8.08 17.58 -8.93
N ALA A 163 -7.46 17.06 -7.86
CA ALA A 163 -7.37 15.64 -7.58
C ALA A 163 -8.67 15.04 -7.03
N LEU A 164 -9.53 15.88 -6.46
CA LEU A 164 -10.86 15.53 -5.94
C LEU A 164 -11.94 16.47 -6.46
N SER A 165 -13.06 15.88 -6.90
CA SER A 165 -14.33 16.61 -7.01
C SER A 165 -14.97 16.78 -5.63
N VAL A 166 -15.69 17.89 -5.43
CA VAL A 166 -16.50 18.12 -4.22
C VAL A 166 -17.54 17.01 -4.01
N ASN A 167 -17.91 16.31 -5.09
CA ASN A 167 -18.91 15.23 -5.11
C ASN A 167 -18.29 13.81 -5.12
N ASP A 168 -16.96 13.66 -5.02
CA ASP A 168 -16.36 12.34 -4.97
C ASP A 168 -16.71 11.65 -3.64
N ASN A 169 -17.70 10.77 -3.69
CA ASN A 169 -18.04 9.86 -2.61
C ASN A 169 -17.08 8.69 -2.64
N PHE A 170 -16.04 8.75 -1.80
CA PHE A 170 -15.23 7.58 -1.49
C PHE A 170 -16.09 6.65 -0.63
N GLU A 171 -16.84 5.77 -1.30
CA GLU A 171 -17.54 4.69 -0.62
C GLU A 171 -16.55 3.97 0.30
N THR A 172 -16.99 3.73 1.53
CA THR A 172 -16.27 2.83 2.41
C THR A 172 -16.31 1.46 1.77
N ILE A 173 -15.18 1.00 1.24
CA ILE A 173 -15.08 -0.41 0.89
C ILE A 173 -15.11 -1.16 2.22
N ASP A 174 -16.22 -1.82 2.48
CA ASP A 174 -16.22 -2.91 3.45
C ASP A 174 -15.43 -4.05 2.81
N LEU A 175 -14.14 -4.05 3.11
CA LEU A 175 -13.28 -5.18 2.86
C LEU A 175 -13.30 -5.96 4.16
N SER A 176 -13.68 -7.24 4.11
CA SER A 176 -13.56 -8.18 5.22
C SER A 176 -12.09 -8.52 5.51
N ILE A 177 -11.21 -7.52 5.45
CA ILE A 177 -9.77 -7.61 5.67
C ILE A 177 -9.37 -6.64 6.78
N PRO A 178 -8.32 -6.93 7.54
CA PRO A 178 -7.82 -6.03 8.57
C PRO A 178 -7.34 -4.69 7.99
N ILE A 179 -7.72 -3.59 8.65
CA ILE A 179 -7.28 -2.23 8.33
C ILE A 179 -6.67 -1.58 9.59
N ILE A 180 -5.41 -1.18 9.50
CA ILE A 180 -4.69 -0.45 10.54
C ILE A 180 -4.64 1.03 10.14
N SER A 181 -5.04 1.94 11.03
CA SER A 181 -4.93 3.38 10.80
C SER A 181 -4.05 4.03 11.86
N LEU A 182 -2.91 4.56 11.42
CA LEU A 182 -1.87 5.18 12.23
C LEU A 182 -1.88 6.70 11.99
N LYS A 183 -1.78 7.47 13.08
CA LYS A 183 -1.69 8.93 13.05
C LYS A 183 -0.25 9.45 13.23
N ASN A 184 0.72 8.52 13.28
CA ASN A 184 2.12 8.82 13.54
C ASN A 184 2.87 9.00 12.21
N THR A 185 4.10 9.51 12.32
CA THR A 185 5.05 9.57 11.19
C THR A 185 5.23 8.20 10.52
N CYS A 186 5.37 8.21 9.20
CA CYS A 186 5.75 7.05 8.39
C CYS A 186 7.27 6.93 8.17
N LYS A 187 8.06 7.77 8.86
CA LYS A 187 9.53 7.81 8.81
C LYS A 187 10.12 7.31 10.12
N PHE A 188 11.09 6.42 10.02
CA PHE A 188 11.73 5.79 11.16
C PHE A 188 13.23 5.77 10.97
N ASP A 189 13.94 6.26 11.98
CA ASP A 189 15.40 6.41 11.96
C ASP A 189 16.09 5.17 12.56
N SER A 190 15.33 4.29 13.22
CA SER A 190 15.85 3.09 13.88
C SER A 190 14.73 2.08 14.16
N MET A 191 15.09 0.78 14.08
CA MET A 191 14.27 -0.34 14.54
C MET A 191 13.91 -0.25 16.03
N ASP A 192 14.69 0.50 16.82
CA ASP A 192 14.43 0.67 18.24
C ASP A 192 13.42 1.76 18.58
N SER A 193 13.09 2.61 17.61
CA SER A 193 12.14 3.70 17.83
C SER A 193 10.76 3.17 18.21
N LEU A 194 10.11 3.83 19.18
CA LEU A 194 8.77 3.44 19.64
C LEU A 194 7.75 3.44 18.50
N GLY A 195 7.87 4.41 17.58
CA GLY A 195 7.04 4.51 16.39
C GLY A 195 7.15 3.25 15.53
N TYR A 196 8.37 2.86 15.16
CA TYR A 196 8.61 1.68 14.34
C TYR A 196 8.11 0.40 15.00
N LYS A 197 8.47 0.17 16.26
CA LYS A 197 8.03 -1.01 17.04
C LYS A 197 6.51 -1.13 17.11
N THR A 198 5.81 0.00 17.24
CA THR A 198 4.34 0.03 17.23
C THR A 198 3.79 -0.41 15.87
N VAL A 199 4.35 0.10 14.77
CA VAL A 199 3.92 -0.27 13.41
C VAL A 199 4.13 -1.76 13.16
N ILE A 200 5.32 -2.28 13.44
CA ILE A 200 5.64 -3.70 13.24
C ILE A 200 4.73 -4.59 14.08
N SER A 201 4.52 -4.26 15.36
CA SER A 201 3.63 -5.06 16.21
C SER A 201 2.20 -5.14 15.67
N HIS A 202 1.70 -4.06 15.05
CA HIS A 202 0.40 -4.10 14.39
C HIS A 202 0.40 -4.98 13.14
N ILE A 203 1.44 -4.90 12.31
CA ILE A 203 1.60 -5.72 11.10
C ILE A 203 1.71 -7.20 11.46
N GLU A 204 2.53 -7.57 12.45
CA GLU A 204 2.67 -8.95 12.91
C GLU A 204 1.34 -9.53 13.41
N ARG A 205 0.58 -8.76 14.21
CA ARG A 205 -0.74 -9.18 14.68
C ARG A 205 -1.73 -9.37 13.53
N MET A 206 -1.70 -8.47 12.54
CA MET A 206 -2.49 -8.60 11.33
C MET A 206 -2.14 -9.90 10.59
N MET A 207 -0.86 -10.14 10.31
CA MET A 207 -0.40 -11.32 9.59
C MET A 207 -0.75 -12.61 10.33
N LYS A 208 -0.53 -12.65 11.66
CA LYS A 208 -0.89 -13.80 12.49
C LYS A 208 -2.38 -14.11 12.45
N GLY A 209 -3.24 -13.08 12.56
CA GLY A 209 -4.69 -13.26 12.48
C GLY A 209 -5.14 -13.82 11.13
N ILE A 210 -4.52 -13.39 10.03
CA ILE A 210 -4.81 -13.90 8.68
C ILE A 210 -4.42 -15.38 8.57
N SER A 211 -3.24 -15.76 9.06
CA SER A 211 -2.79 -17.16 9.06
C SER A 211 -3.68 -18.07 9.91
N GLU A 212 -4.17 -17.59 11.05
CA GLU A 212 -5.07 -18.36 11.92
C GLU A 212 -6.44 -18.62 11.26
N VAL A 213 -7.02 -17.62 10.60
CA VAL A 213 -8.28 -17.76 9.84
C VAL A 213 -8.11 -18.73 8.68
N ALA A 214 -7.05 -18.58 7.88
CA ALA A 214 -6.78 -19.46 6.75
C ALA A 214 -6.63 -20.93 7.20
N ARG A 215 -5.95 -21.18 8.33
CA ARG A 215 -5.81 -22.52 8.89
C ARG A 215 -7.14 -23.11 9.35
N ALA A 216 -8.02 -22.29 9.97
CA ALA A 216 -9.34 -22.74 10.40
C ALA A 216 -10.22 -23.13 9.20
N ASP A 217 -10.19 -22.34 8.12
CA ASP A 217 -10.94 -22.61 6.89
C ASP A 217 -10.48 -23.90 6.20
N SER A 218 -9.17 -24.18 6.18
CA SER A 218 -8.63 -25.44 5.66
C SER A 218 -9.13 -26.66 6.44
N ILE A 219 -9.09 -26.60 7.79
CA ILE A 219 -9.57 -27.69 8.65
C ILE A 219 -11.08 -27.93 8.45
N ALA A 220 -11.88 -26.86 8.31
CA ALA A 220 -13.31 -26.97 8.08
C ALA A 220 -13.65 -27.63 6.73
N LYS A 221 -12.80 -27.45 5.71
CA LYS A 221 -12.97 -28.07 4.39
C LYS A 221 -12.51 -29.53 4.33
N GLU A 222 -11.52 -29.93 5.13
CA GLU A 222 -11.06 -31.33 5.22
C GLU A 222 -12.00 -32.23 6.05
N GLY A 223 -12.84 -31.64 6.91
CA GLY A 223 -13.83 -32.35 7.72
C GLY A 223 -15.20 -32.54 7.06
N GLN A 224 -15.38 -32.15 5.79
CA GLN A 224 -16.59 -32.33 4.97
C GLN A 224 -16.34 -33.37 3.87
#